data_AF-A0A9D8T9W7-F1
#
_entry.id   AF-A0A9D8T9W7-F1
#
_cell.length_a   1.000
_cell.length_b   1.000
_cell.length_c   1.000
_cell.angle_alpha   90.00
_cell.angle_beta   90.00
_cell.angle_gamma   90.00
#
_symmetry.space_group_name_H-M   'P 1'
#
loop_
_entity.id
_entity.type
_entity.pdbx_description
1 polymer ?
#
loop_
_entity_poly.entity_id
_entity_poly.type
_entity_poly.pdbx_seq_one_letter_code
_entity_poly.pdbx_strand_id
1 'polypeptide(L)'
;MEYILLALLLIVLVLLLMLLLRPQQQIDTQVIADSVSKDQSQLRQEINSNLMSQIGTLSQTLNAAQESASKAQRENLKDISNHFQQLRQEVTENLENVRKSVDDRLRDIQQSVDEKLQKTLEDKMTNSFKMVSERLEQVYKGLGEMQHIASSVGDLKKVLSNTKTRGIVGEIQLDAILQEILTPDQYDKEVATRPGSSERVECAIKLPGNEAGGSVYLPIDAKFPGETYAALQDAYMGGDKTQIDLAYKNLEIFIKQSAKSIHEKYVEPPYTTNFA
;
A
#
# COMPACT_ATOMS: atom_id res chain seq x y z
N MET A 1 26.51 -160.85 -57.87
CA MET A 1 25.59 -159.84 -57.30
C MET A 1 25.93 -159.48 -55.86
N GLU A 2 26.40 -160.41 -55.01
CA GLU A 2 26.73 -160.12 -53.60
C GLU A 2 27.94 -159.18 -53.39
N TYR A 3 29.00 -159.28 -54.20
CA TYR A 3 30.20 -158.43 -54.04
C TYR A 3 29.96 -156.93 -54.33
N ILE A 4 28.99 -156.60 -55.20
CA ILE A 4 28.62 -155.22 -55.51
C ILE A 4 27.89 -154.58 -54.33
N LEU A 5 27.05 -155.37 -53.64
CA LEU A 5 26.30 -154.95 -52.45
C LEU A 5 27.22 -154.66 -51.26
N LEU A 6 28.26 -155.50 -51.06
CA LEU A 6 29.29 -155.30 -50.03
C LEU A 6 30.15 -154.05 -50.26
N ALA A 7 30.54 -153.77 -51.51
CA ALA A 7 31.31 -152.57 -51.85
C ALA A 7 30.50 -151.28 -51.62
N LEU A 8 29.21 -151.30 -51.96
CA LEU A 8 28.32 -150.15 -51.77
C LEU A 8 28.05 -149.88 -50.29
N LEU A 9 27.93 -150.93 -49.48
CA LEU A 9 27.77 -150.83 -48.02
C LEU A 9 29.03 -150.25 -47.37
N LEU A 10 30.23 -150.60 -47.85
CA LEU A 10 31.49 -150.05 -47.34
C LEU A 10 31.65 -148.58 -47.71
N ILE A 11 31.25 -148.17 -48.92
CA ILE A 11 31.23 -146.76 -49.33
C ILE A 11 30.26 -145.97 -48.45
N VAL A 12 29.05 -146.48 -48.22
CA VAL A 12 28.06 -145.83 -47.33
C VAL A 12 28.60 -145.73 -45.91
N LEU A 13 29.27 -146.76 -45.39
CA LEU A 13 29.88 -146.75 -44.06
C LEU A 13 30.99 -145.70 -43.95
N VAL A 14 31.86 -145.60 -44.97
CA VAL A 14 32.92 -144.58 -45.03
C VAL A 14 32.33 -143.18 -45.13
N LEU A 15 31.26 -142.99 -45.91
CA LEU A 15 30.56 -141.72 -46.05
C LEU A 15 29.88 -141.32 -44.74
N LEU A 16 29.27 -142.27 -44.03
CA LEU A 16 28.71 -142.09 -42.68
C LEU A 16 29.79 -141.73 -41.67
N LEU A 17 30.94 -142.41 -41.71
CA LEU A 17 32.08 -142.17 -40.83
C LEU A 17 32.71 -140.79 -41.10
N MET A 18 32.82 -140.40 -42.38
CA MET A 18 33.33 -139.09 -42.79
C MET A 18 32.35 -137.96 -42.42
N LEU A 19 31.05 -138.24 -42.40
CA LEU A 19 30.03 -137.31 -41.91
C LEU A 19 30.08 -137.18 -40.39
N LEU A 20 30.41 -138.26 -39.67
CA LEU A 20 30.57 -138.28 -38.21
C LEU A 20 31.89 -137.66 -37.74
N LEU A 21 32.93 -137.68 -38.59
CA LEU A 21 34.22 -137.03 -38.32
C LEU A 21 34.29 -135.56 -38.76
N ARG A 22 33.20 -134.96 -39.24
CA ARG A 22 33.16 -133.50 -39.43
C ARG A 22 33.14 -132.83 -38.05
N PRO A 23 34.16 -132.02 -37.69
CA PRO A 23 34.12 -131.25 -36.46
C PRO A 23 32.97 -130.23 -36.59
N GLN A 24 31.99 -130.38 -35.71
CA GLN A 24 30.88 -129.44 -35.52
C GLN A 24 31.50 -128.11 -35.06
N GLN A 25 31.51 -127.10 -35.93
CA GLN A 25 31.88 -125.73 -35.56
C GLN A 25 30.95 -125.26 -34.44
N GLN A 26 31.48 -125.24 -33.20
CA GLN A 26 30.86 -124.49 -32.12
C GLN A 26 30.88 -123.02 -32.54
N ILE A 27 29.69 -122.45 -32.76
CA ILE A 27 29.54 -120.99 -32.80
C ILE A 27 29.94 -120.50 -31.42
N ASP A 28 31.11 -119.87 -31.36
CA ASP A 28 31.74 -119.45 -30.11
C ASP A 28 31.00 -118.22 -29.57
N THR A 29 29.96 -118.47 -28.78
CA THR A 29 29.14 -117.45 -28.11
C THR A 29 29.95 -116.52 -27.22
N GLN A 30 31.19 -116.88 -26.85
CA GLN A 30 32.09 -116.01 -26.08
C GLN A 30 32.66 -114.87 -26.92
N VAL A 31 32.98 -115.09 -28.20
CA VAL A 31 33.54 -114.05 -29.08
C VAL A 31 32.50 -112.97 -29.41
N ILE A 32 31.24 -113.36 -29.57
CA ILE A 32 30.14 -112.42 -29.80
C ILE A 32 29.87 -111.62 -28.51
N ALA A 33 29.83 -112.25 -27.34
CA ALA A 33 29.67 -111.56 -26.06
C ALA A 33 30.82 -110.57 -25.76
N ASP A 34 32.06 -110.93 -26.11
CA ASP A 34 33.23 -110.07 -25.97
C ASP A 34 33.22 -108.90 -26.97
N SER A 35 32.74 -109.11 -28.19
CA SER A 35 32.59 -108.03 -29.18
C SER A 35 31.48 -107.05 -28.81
N VAL A 36 30.32 -107.53 -28.34
CA VAL A 36 29.20 -106.71 -27.92
C VAL A 36 29.53 -105.92 -26.64
N SER A 37 30.26 -106.52 -25.69
CA SER A 37 30.72 -105.81 -24.50
C SER A 37 31.80 -104.77 -24.82
N LYS A 38 32.70 -105.04 -25.78
CA LYS A 38 33.65 -104.05 -26.29
C LYS A 38 32.94 -102.88 -26.97
N ASP A 39 32.02 -103.14 -27.89
CA ASP A 39 31.25 -102.09 -28.57
C ASP A 39 30.41 -101.28 -27.56
N GLN A 40 29.77 -101.95 -26.59
CA GLN A 40 29.00 -101.28 -25.55
C GLN A 40 29.90 -100.43 -24.62
N SER A 41 31.12 -100.87 -24.35
CA SER A 41 32.10 -100.10 -23.57
C SER A 41 32.60 -98.88 -24.34
N GLN A 42 32.88 -99.02 -25.64
CA GLN A 42 33.30 -97.94 -26.53
C GLN A 42 32.20 -96.89 -26.69
N LEU A 43 30.95 -97.33 -26.90
CA LEU A 43 29.79 -96.43 -26.97
C LEU A 43 29.59 -95.67 -25.66
N ARG A 44 29.70 -96.34 -24.51
CA ARG A 44 29.61 -95.69 -23.18
C ARG A 44 30.74 -94.68 -22.95
N GLN A 45 31.92 -94.97 -23.47
CA GLN A 45 33.09 -94.11 -23.35
C GLN A 45 32.99 -92.90 -24.28
N GLU A 46 32.47 -93.07 -25.49
CA GLU A 46 32.19 -92.00 -26.46
C GLU A 46 31.01 -91.12 -26.03
N ILE A 47 29.97 -91.71 -25.44
CA ILE A 47 28.87 -90.96 -24.80
C ILE A 47 29.41 -90.16 -23.61
N ASN A 48 30.25 -90.75 -22.76
CA ASN A 48 30.86 -90.01 -21.65
C ASN A 48 31.77 -88.89 -22.14
N SER A 49 32.61 -89.13 -23.14
CA SER A 49 33.52 -88.11 -23.66
C SER A 49 32.75 -86.97 -24.34
N ASN A 50 31.70 -87.28 -25.11
CA ASN A 50 30.83 -86.27 -25.72
C ASN A 50 30.02 -85.50 -24.67
N LEU A 51 29.47 -86.17 -23.65
CA LEU A 51 28.79 -85.48 -22.53
C LEU A 51 29.75 -84.59 -21.75
N MET A 52 30.97 -85.05 -21.47
CA MET A 52 31.98 -84.25 -20.76
C MET A 52 32.41 -83.04 -21.59
N SER A 53 32.56 -83.20 -22.91
CA SER A 53 32.85 -82.12 -23.86
C SER A 53 31.68 -81.11 -23.96
N GLN A 54 30.43 -81.60 -24.03
CA GLN A 54 29.24 -80.74 -24.01
C GLN A 54 29.09 -79.99 -22.69
N ILE A 55 29.32 -80.63 -21.54
CA ILE A 55 29.30 -79.97 -20.23
C ILE A 55 30.43 -78.93 -20.13
N GLY A 56 31.62 -79.25 -20.64
CA GLY A 56 32.75 -78.32 -20.70
C GLY A 56 32.45 -77.08 -21.54
N THR A 57 31.93 -77.26 -22.75
CA THR A 57 31.55 -76.15 -23.65
C THR A 57 30.37 -75.35 -23.12
N LEU A 58 29.38 -76.00 -22.49
CA LEU A 58 28.25 -75.32 -21.84
C LEU A 58 28.72 -74.49 -20.64
N SER A 59 29.60 -75.05 -19.79
CA SER A 59 30.21 -74.33 -18.66
C SER A 59 31.03 -73.14 -19.15
N GLN A 60 31.80 -73.30 -20.23
CA GLN A 60 32.61 -72.24 -20.80
C GLN A 60 31.74 -71.13 -21.42
N THR A 61 30.65 -71.49 -22.09
CA THR A 61 29.68 -70.52 -22.65
C THR A 61 28.92 -69.79 -21.55
N LEU A 62 28.49 -70.49 -20.48
CA LEU A 62 27.84 -69.87 -19.33
C LEU A 62 28.77 -68.90 -18.60
N ASN A 63 30.03 -69.29 -18.38
CA ASN A 63 31.03 -68.41 -17.77
C ASN A 63 31.30 -67.17 -18.66
N ALA A 64 31.42 -67.34 -19.98
CA ALA A 64 31.58 -66.22 -20.91
C ALA A 64 30.35 -65.29 -20.94
N ALA A 65 29.15 -65.85 -20.92
CA ALA A 65 27.90 -65.09 -20.87
C ALA A 65 27.76 -64.34 -19.54
N GLN A 66 28.08 -64.98 -18.41
CA GLN A 66 28.09 -64.36 -17.09
C GLN A 66 29.15 -63.25 -17.00
N GLU A 67 30.34 -63.47 -17.54
CA GLU A 67 31.39 -62.45 -17.57
C GLU A 67 30.97 -61.25 -18.44
N SER A 68 30.39 -61.48 -19.61
CA SER A 68 29.85 -60.43 -20.48
C SER A 68 28.72 -59.64 -19.81
N ALA A 69 27.78 -60.33 -19.15
CA ALA A 69 26.71 -59.69 -18.37
C ALA A 69 27.29 -58.87 -17.21
N SER A 70 28.31 -59.37 -16.52
CA SER A 70 28.99 -58.65 -15.43
C SER A 70 29.72 -57.39 -15.93
N LYS A 71 30.32 -57.45 -17.13
CA LYS A 71 30.98 -56.31 -17.78
C LYS A 71 29.95 -55.26 -18.17
N ALA A 72 28.87 -55.66 -18.84
CA ALA A 72 27.76 -54.76 -19.20
C ALA A 72 27.12 -54.11 -17.96
N GLN A 73 26.94 -54.86 -16.86
CA GLN A 73 26.42 -54.31 -15.62
C GLN A 73 27.39 -53.30 -14.98
N ARG A 74 28.71 -53.56 -14.99
CA ARG A 74 29.71 -52.60 -14.50
C ARG A 74 29.77 -51.35 -15.37
N GLU A 75 29.63 -51.48 -16.69
CA GLU A 75 29.61 -50.36 -17.62
C GLU A 75 28.37 -49.49 -17.41
N ASN A 76 27.19 -50.09 -17.30
CA ASN A 76 25.95 -49.38 -16.94
C ASN A 76 26.07 -48.65 -15.59
N LEU A 77 26.66 -49.29 -14.56
CA LEU A 77 26.87 -48.65 -13.27
C LEU A 77 27.86 -47.48 -13.36
N LYS A 78 28.90 -47.60 -14.20
CA LYS A 78 29.86 -46.53 -14.45
C LYS A 78 29.20 -45.36 -15.17
N ASP A 79 28.36 -45.62 -16.16
CA ASP A 79 27.62 -44.59 -16.89
C ASP A 79 26.60 -43.88 -16.00
N ILE A 80 25.87 -44.63 -15.17
CA ILE A 80 24.99 -44.06 -14.15
C ILE A 80 25.78 -43.18 -13.18
N SER A 81 26.93 -43.65 -12.70
CA SER A 81 27.79 -42.86 -11.81
C SER A 81 28.27 -41.57 -12.47
N ASN A 82 28.69 -41.65 -13.74
CA ASN A 82 29.14 -40.48 -14.50
C ASN A 82 27.99 -39.49 -14.71
N HIS A 83 26.80 -39.98 -15.04
CA HIS A 83 25.62 -39.14 -15.22
C HIS A 83 25.19 -38.48 -13.90
N PHE A 84 25.27 -39.20 -12.78
CA PHE A 84 25.01 -38.64 -11.46
C PHE A 84 26.01 -37.53 -11.10
N GLN A 85 27.28 -37.71 -11.46
CA GLN A 85 28.32 -36.71 -11.24
C GLN A 85 28.10 -35.47 -12.09
N GLN A 86 27.72 -35.64 -13.37
CA GLN A 86 27.33 -34.53 -14.25
C GLN A 86 26.11 -33.78 -13.72
N LEU A 87 25.06 -34.50 -13.33
CA LEU A 87 23.85 -33.88 -12.76
C LEU A 87 24.18 -33.12 -11.47
N ARG A 88 25.02 -33.68 -10.60
CA ARG A 88 25.47 -33.00 -9.38
C ARG A 88 26.25 -31.73 -9.71
N GLN A 89 27.11 -31.76 -10.72
CA GLN A 89 27.86 -30.59 -11.16
C GLN A 89 26.93 -29.50 -11.71
N GLU A 90 26.00 -29.86 -12.59
CA GLU A 90 25.02 -28.94 -13.17
C GLU A 90 24.10 -28.32 -12.11
N VAL A 91 23.63 -29.12 -11.14
CA VAL A 91 22.81 -28.62 -10.02
C VAL A 91 23.63 -27.66 -9.14
N THR A 92 24.91 -27.97 -8.89
CA THR A 92 25.78 -27.09 -8.09
C THR A 92 26.02 -25.76 -8.81
N GLU A 93 26.27 -25.80 -10.12
CA GLU A 93 26.46 -24.62 -10.95
C GLU A 93 25.19 -23.77 -11.03
N ASN A 94 24.02 -24.40 -11.22
CA ASN A 94 22.74 -23.71 -11.20
C ASN A 94 22.45 -23.07 -9.84
N LEU A 95 22.71 -23.76 -8.73
CA LEU A 95 22.55 -23.19 -7.39
C LEU A 95 23.49 -22.01 -7.15
N GLU A 96 24.73 -22.07 -7.66
CA GLU A 96 25.67 -20.95 -7.56
C GLU A 96 25.23 -19.75 -8.41
N ASN A 97 24.70 -19.99 -9.61
CA ASN A 97 24.14 -18.95 -10.47
C ASN A 97 22.91 -18.29 -9.85
N VAL A 98 22.00 -19.09 -9.26
CA VAL A 98 20.85 -18.57 -8.52
C VAL A 98 21.31 -17.75 -7.33
N ARG A 99 22.28 -18.23 -6.56
CA ARG A 99 22.84 -17.48 -5.42
C ARG A 99 23.43 -16.14 -5.85
N LYS A 100 24.24 -16.11 -6.92
CA LYS A 100 24.80 -14.87 -7.48
C LYS A 100 23.70 -13.92 -7.94
N SER A 101 22.69 -14.42 -8.66
CA SER A 101 21.57 -13.59 -9.12
C SER A 101 20.74 -13.00 -7.96
N VAL A 102 20.60 -13.74 -6.87
CA VAL A 102 19.93 -13.24 -5.65
C VAL A 102 20.77 -12.17 -4.97
N ASP A 103 22.08 -12.37 -4.82
CA ASP A 103 22.99 -11.38 -4.24
C ASP A 103 22.99 -10.07 -5.06
N ASP A 104 23.01 -10.17 -6.39
CA ASP A 104 22.96 -9.00 -7.29
C ASP A 104 21.62 -8.27 -7.17
N ARG A 105 20.49 -9.00 -7.17
CA ARG A 105 19.16 -8.38 -6.95
C ARG A 105 19.03 -7.72 -5.58
N LEU A 106 19.62 -8.30 -4.53
CA LEU A 106 19.63 -7.69 -3.20
C LEU A 106 20.44 -6.40 -3.18
N ARG A 107 21.57 -6.34 -3.90
CA ARG A 107 22.35 -5.10 -4.09
C ARG A 107 21.57 -4.04 -4.86
N ASP A 108 20.90 -4.42 -5.95
CA ASP A 108 20.06 -3.50 -6.72
C ASP A 108 18.90 -2.95 -5.88
N ILE A 109 18.28 -3.79 -5.04
CA ILE A 109 17.24 -3.36 -4.10
C ILE A 109 17.83 -2.40 -3.07
N GLN A 110 18.97 -2.73 -2.46
CA GLN A 110 19.63 -1.83 -1.50
C GLN A 110 19.92 -0.47 -2.12
N GLN A 111 20.55 -0.44 -3.31
CA GLN A 111 20.86 0.80 -4.01
C GLN A 111 19.58 1.58 -4.37
N SER A 112 18.55 0.93 -4.92
CA SER A 112 17.31 1.61 -5.28
C SER A 112 16.54 2.11 -4.07
N VAL A 113 16.59 1.39 -2.95
CA VAL A 113 15.97 1.81 -1.69
C VAL A 113 16.71 3.02 -1.13
N ASP A 114 18.03 3.01 -1.12
CA ASP A 114 18.84 4.15 -0.66
C ASP A 114 18.60 5.38 -1.54
N GLU A 115 18.64 5.23 -2.86
CA GLU A 115 18.38 6.33 -3.80
C GLU A 115 16.95 6.89 -3.64
N LYS A 116 15.93 6.03 -3.52
CA LYS A 116 14.54 6.46 -3.36
C LYS A 116 14.30 7.09 -1.98
N LEU A 117 14.85 6.53 -0.92
CA LEU A 117 14.71 7.09 0.43
C LEU A 117 15.41 8.44 0.51
N GLN A 118 16.65 8.54 0.05
CA GLN A 118 17.41 9.78 0.07
C GLN A 118 16.70 10.86 -0.76
N LYS A 119 16.30 10.55 -2.00
CA LYS A 119 15.61 11.50 -2.87
C LYS A 119 14.23 11.90 -2.34
N THR A 120 13.43 10.94 -1.88
CA THR A 120 12.08 11.25 -1.34
C THR A 120 12.17 12.05 -0.05
N LEU A 121 13.13 11.71 0.83
CA LEU A 121 13.34 12.41 2.08
C LEU A 121 13.85 13.83 1.82
N GLU A 122 14.81 14.01 0.92
CA GLU A 122 15.35 15.30 0.52
C GLU A 122 14.28 16.17 -0.15
N ASP A 123 13.48 15.62 -1.07
CA ASP A 123 12.37 16.33 -1.73
C ASP A 123 11.28 16.73 -0.72
N LYS A 124 10.88 15.82 0.18
CA LYS A 124 9.90 16.15 1.24
C LYS A 124 10.44 17.16 2.24
N MET A 125 11.70 17.02 2.67
CA MET A 125 12.32 17.97 3.59
C MET A 125 12.46 19.34 2.93
N THR A 126 12.97 19.41 1.70
CA THR A 126 13.13 20.67 0.96
C THR A 126 11.78 21.35 0.76
N ASN A 127 10.74 20.61 0.38
CA ASN A 127 9.39 21.16 0.25
C ASN A 127 8.81 21.62 1.59
N SER A 128 9.04 20.86 2.68
CA SER A 128 8.58 21.23 4.02
C SER A 128 9.31 22.47 4.54
N PHE A 129 10.64 22.55 4.37
CA PHE A 129 11.43 23.72 4.72
C PHE A 129 11.06 24.93 3.85
N LYS A 130 10.82 24.75 2.55
CA LYS A 130 10.35 25.82 1.68
C LYS A 130 8.99 26.35 2.12
N MET A 131 8.04 25.47 2.44
CA MET A 131 6.71 25.87 2.94
C MET A 131 6.81 26.58 4.29
N VAL A 132 7.68 26.10 5.19
CA VAL A 132 7.93 26.77 6.48
C VAL A 132 8.61 28.12 6.26
N SER A 133 9.59 28.23 5.37
CA SER A 133 10.24 29.49 5.01
C SER A 133 9.27 30.48 4.34
N GLU A 134 8.40 30.03 3.44
CA GLU A 134 7.35 30.87 2.85
C GLU A 134 6.36 31.36 3.91
N ARG A 135 5.97 30.50 4.86
CA ARG A 135 5.12 30.92 5.99
C ARG A 135 5.83 31.89 6.91
N LEU A 136 7.12 31.67 7.20
CA LEU A 136 7.93 32.60 7.97
C LEU A 136 8.08 33.93 7.23
N GLU A 137 8.32 33.92 5.92
CA GLU A 137 8.40 35.13 5.10
C GLU A 137 7.06 35.87 5.05
N GLN A 138 5.92 35.16 4.96
CA GLN A 138 4.59 35.76 5.08
C GLN A 138 4.36 36.35 6.46
N VAL A 139 4.82 35.69 7.53
CA VAL A 139 4.78 36.23 8.89
C VAL A 139 5.67 37.47 9.01
N TYR A 140 6.87 37.47 8.43
CA TYR A 140 7.76 38.64 8.39
C TYR A 140 7.20 39.78 7.52
N LYS A 141 6.51 39.47 6.42
CA LYS A 141 5.80 40.47 5.59
C LYS A 141 4.59 41.04 6.33
N GLY A 142 3.81 40.21 7.01
CA GLY A 142 2.70 40.65 7.87
C GLY A 142 3.17 41.45 9.09
N LEU A 143 4.35 41.13 9.64
CA LEU A 143 5.01 41.93 10.67
C LEU A 143 5.67 43.20 10.10
N GLY A 144 6.15 43.18 8.84
CA GLY A 144 6.67 44.34 8.14
C GLY A 144 5.57 45.35 7.76
N GLU A 145 4.37 44.85 7.44
CA GLU A 145 3.16 45.66 7.28
C GLU A 145 2.76 46.36 8.59
N MET A 146 3.16 45.87 9.77
CA MET A 146 2.98 46.62 11.03
C MET A 146 3.79 47.92 11.09
N GLN A 147 4.89 48.04 10.34
CA GLN A 147 5.62 49.32 10.24
C GLN A 147 4.86 50.35 9.40
N HIS A 148 3.92 49.90 8.55
CA HIS A 148 3.00 50.75 7.80
C HIS A 148 1.64 50.98 8.50
N ILE A 149 1.21 50.10 9.41
CA ILE A 149 -0.03 50.26 10.19
C ILE A 149 0.05 51.45 11.17
N ALA A 150 1.24 51.87 11.60
CA ALA A 150 1.40 53.11 12.37
C ALA A 150 0.99 54.39 11.61
N SER A 151 1.00 54.36 10.27
CA SER A 151 0.54 55.47 9.42
C SER A 151 -0.98 55.43 9.19
N SER A 152 -1.59 54.25 9.06
CA SER A 152 -3.03 54.12 8.78
C SER A 152 -3.93 54.39 9.99
N VAL A 153 -3.41 54.20 11.22
CA VAL A 153 -4.13 54.62 12.46
C VAL A 153 -4.10 56.14 12.63
N GLY A 154 -3.10 56.84 12.06
CA GLY A 154 -3.03 58.30 12.04
C GLY A 154 -4.13 58.94 11.18
N ASP A 155 -4.48 58.34 10.04
CA ASP A 155 -5.56 58.82 9.18
C ASP A 155 -6.95 58.52 9.75
N LEU A 156 -7.15 57.39 10.45
CA LEU A 156 -8.38 57.16 11.22
C LEU A 156 -8.56 58.20 12.34
N LYS A 157 -7.49 58.56 13.07
CA LYS A 157 -7.53 59.66 14.05
C LYS A 157 -7.90 61.01 13.40
N LYS A 158 -7.44 61.24 12.18
CA LYS A 158 -7.67 62.48 11.41
C LYS A 158 -9.06 62.54 10.76
N VAL A 159 -9.64 61.39 10.43
CA VAL A 159 -11.02 61.25 9.94
C VAL A 159 -12.01 61.35 11.12
N LEU A 160 -11.65 60.84 12.30
CA LEU A 160 -12.44 60.97 13.54
C LEU A 160 -12.31 62.34 14.23
N SER A 161 -11.36 63.20 13.83
CA SER A 161 -11.23 64.56 14.37
C SER A 161 -12.18 65.58 13.73
N ASN A 162 -12.86 65.23 12.63
CA ASN A 162 -13.81 66.12 11.97
C ASN A 162 -15.22 65.90 12.55
N THR A 163 -15.84 66.98 13.03
CA THR A 163 -17.18 66.97 13.65
C THR A 163 -18.26 66.37 12.75
N LYS A 164 -18.18 66.56 11.43
CA LYS A 164 -19.14 65.97 10.47
C LYS A 164 -18.99 64.46 10.33
N THR A 165 -17.78 63.96 10.20
CA THR A 165 -17.54 62.52 10.05
C THR A 165 -17.92 61.76 11.31
N ARG A 166 -17.75 62.37 12.48
CA ARG A 166 -18.20 61.81 13.76
C ARG A 166 -19.72 61.70 13.84
N GLY A 167 -20.45 62.70 13.35
CA GLY A 167 -21.91 62.65 13.23
C GLY A 167 -22.36 61.45 12.38
N ILE A 168 -21.78 61.31 11.18
CA ILE A 168 -22.08 60.20 10.26
C ILE A 168 -21.79 58.83 10.89
N VAL A 169 -20.66 58.67 11.59
CA VAL A 169 -20.34 57.41 12.29
C VAL A 169 -21.33 57.13 13.43
N GLY A 170 -21.74 58.16 14.17
CA GLY A 170 -22.76 58.05 15.21
C GLY A 170 -24.12 57.61 14.66
N GLU A 171 -24.56 58.19 13.54
CA GLU A 171 -25.79 57.82 12.83
C GLU A 171 -25.74 56.37 12.33
N ILE A 172 -24.63 55.94 11.73
CA ILE A 172 -24.43 54.56 11.28
C ILE A 172 -24.47 53.59 12.48
N GLN A 173 -23.86 53.95 13.60
CA GLN A 173 -23.88 53.12 14.80
C GLN A 173 -25.28 53.05 15.42
N LEU A 174 -25.99 54.18 15.47
CA LEU A 174 -27.38 54.21 15.91
C LEU A 174 -28.24 53.31 15.03
N ASP A 175 -28.10 53.40 13.71
CA ASP A 175 -28.84 52.57 12.76
C ASP A 175 -28.53 51.07 12.95
N ALA A 176 -27.26 50.71 13.12
CA ALA A 176 -26.86 49.32 13.38
C ALA A 176 -27.50 48.77 14.66
N ILE A 177 -27.51 49.55 15.75
CA ILE A 177 -28.13 49.15 17.03
C ILE A 177 -29.65 49.00 16.86
N LEU A 178 -30.29 49.93 16.15
CA LEU A 178 -31.74 49.88 15.94
C LEU A 178 -32.15 48.70 15.07
N GLN A 179 -31.38 48.35 14.03
CA GLN A 179 -31.64 47.19 13.19
C GLN A 179 -31.50 45.85 13.93
N GLU A 180 -30.63 45.79 14.94
CA GLU A 180 -30.46 44.59 15.77
C GLU A 180 -31.63 44.40 16.75
N ILE A 181 -32.20 45.50 17.26
CA ILE A 181 -33.19 45.46 18.35
C ILE A 181 -34.64 45.59 17.85
N LEU A 182 -34.88 46.34 16.77
CA LEU A 182 -36.21 46.70 16.27
C LEU A 182 -36.41 46.26 14.82
N THR A 183 -37.66 45.97 14.46
CA THR A 183 -38.03 45.73 13.05
C THR A 183 -38.12 47.05 12.28
N PRO A 184 -37.85 47.07 10.96
CA PRO A 184 -37.87 48.30 10.15
C PRO A 184 -39.20 49.07 10.19
N ASP A 185 -40.32 48.40 10.48
CA ASP A 185 -41.63 49.05 10.57
C ASP A 185 -41.85 49.79 11.90
N GLN A 186 -41.05 49.50 12.93
CA GLN A 186 -41.17 50.07 14.28
C GLN A 186 -40.45 51.40 14.47
N TYR A 187 -39.68 51.87 13.49
CA TYR A 187 -38.99 53.17 13.56
C TYR A 187 -38.88 53.81 12.18
N ASP A 188 -38.83 55.14 12.14
CA ASP A 188 -38.57 55.91 10.91
C ASP A 188 -37.24 56.66 11.06
N LYS A 189 -36.48 56.77 9.95
CA LYS A 189 -35.24 57.56 9.89
C LYS A 189 -35.53 58.93 9.26
N GLU A 190 -34.79 59.94 9.69
CA GLU A 190 -34.90 61.30 9.16
C GLU A 190 -36.35 61.80 9.11
N VAL A 191 -37.12 61.73 10.19
CA VAL A 191 -38.54 62.13 10.18
C VAL A 191 -38.76 63.46 10.88
N ALA A 192 -39.67 64.29 10.38
CA ALA A 192 -40.14 65.45 11.12
C ALA A 192 -41.18 64.99 12.14
N THR A 193 -40.83 64.98 13.42
CA THR A 193 -41.73 64.54 14.51
C THR A 193 -42.76 65.59 14.91
N ARG A 194 -42.55 66.83 14.47
CA ARG A 194 -43.41 67.98 14.73
C ARG A 194 -44.13 68.43 13.46
N PRO A 195 -45.46 68.60 13.47
CA PRO A 195 -46.19 69.10 12.31
C PRO A 195 -45.71 70.49 11.89
N GLY A 196 -45.29 70.62 10.62
CA GLY A 196 -44.83 71.89 10.06
C GLY A 196 -43.38 72.28 10.40
N SER A 197 -42.64 71.45 11.14
CA SER A 197 -41.20 71.65 11.38
C SER A 197 -40.36 71.18 10.19
N SER A 198 -39.29 71.91 9.87
CA SER A 198 -38.25 71.48 8.94
C SER A 198 -37.15 70.64 9.61
N GLU A 199 -37.13 70.58 10.93
CA GLU A 199 -36.15 69.81 11.70
C GLU A 199 -36.50 68.32 11.62
N ARG A 200 -35.56 67.51 11.15
CA ARG A 200 -35.71 66.06 11.00
C ARG A 200 -34.84 65.38 12.04
N VAL A 201 -35.43 64.49 12.84
CA VAL A 201 -34.67 63.70 13.81
C VAL A 201 -33.99 62.53 13.12
N GLU A 202 -32.79 62.15 13.55
CA GLU A 202 -32.04 61.02 12.99
C GLU A 202 -32.87 59.74 12.96
N CYS A 203 -33.55 59.43 14.07
CA CYS A 203 -34.50 58.32 14.15
C CYS A 203 -35.70 58.66 15.05
N ALA A 204 -36.88 58.13 14.76
CA ALA A 204 -38.01 58.16 15.67
C ALA A 204 -38.66 56.77 15.79
N ILE A 205 -38.82 56.27 17.01
CA ILE A 205 -39.51 55.00 17.27
C ILE A 205 -41.02 55.25 17.27
N LYS A 206 -41.78 54.38 16.59
CA LYS A 206 -43.24 54.40 16.60
C LYS A 206 -43.75 53.62 17.82
N LEU A 207 -44.37 54.34 18.74
CA LEU A 207 -45.04 53.77 19.89
C LEU A 207 -46.56 53.75 19.66
N PRO A 208 -47.28 52.74 20.20
CA PRO A 208 -48.74 52.75 20.18
C PRO A 208 -49.26 53.93 21.01
N GLY A 209 -50.07 54.79 20.39
CA GLY A 209 -50.69 55.94 21.05
C GLY A 209 -51.93 55.57 21.86
N ASN A 210 -52.37 56.52 22.70
CA ASN A 210 -53.55 56.36 23.56
C ASN A 210 -54.89 56.41 22.80
N GLU A 211 -54.90 56.90 21.55
CA GLU A 211 -56.08 56.87 20.69
C GLU A 211 -56.05 55.61 19.80
N ALA A 212 -57.21 54.95 19.63
CA ALA A 212 -57.32 53.72 18.85
C ALA A 212 -56.85 53.93 17.39
N GLY A 213 -55.62 53.51 17.08
CA GLY A 213 -54.99 53.64 15.77
C GLY A 213 -54.03 54.82 15.62
N GLY A 214 -53.81 55.63 16.65
CA GLY A 214 -52.79 56.68 16.65
C GLY A 214 -51.40 56.12 16.97
N SER A 215 -50.39 56.47 16.19
CA SER A 215 -48.98 56.23 16.54
C SER A 215 -48.36 57.51 17.08
N VAL A 216 -47.56 57.39 18.14
CA VAL A 216 -46.80 58.49 18.74
C VAL A 216 -45.32 58.26 18.48
N TYR A 217 -44.59 59.31 18.11
CA TYR A 217 -43.15 59.22 17.88
C TYR A 217 -42.34 59.44 19.16
N LEU A 218 -41.34 58.59 19.39
CA LEU A 218 -40.26 58.84 20.34
C LEU A 218 -39.01 59.26 19.55
N PRO A 219 -38.70 60.58 19.47
CA PRO A 219 -37.54 61.07 18.75
C PRO A 219 -36.23 60.65 19.44
N ILE A 220 -35.25 60.22 18.66
CA ILE A 220 -33.90 59.83 19.08
C ILE A 220 -32.88 60.57 18.22
N ASP A 221 -32.15 61.48 18.85
CA ASP A 221 -31.06 62.27 18.25
C ASP A 221 -29.76 61.89 18.98
N ALA A 222 -28.86 61.17 18.31
CA ALA A 222 -27.63 60.64 18.92
C ALA A 222 -26.50 61.67 18.90
N LYS A 223 -26.71 62.81 19.56
CA LYS A 223 -25.72 63.88 19.66
C LYS A 223 -24.65 63.60 20.71
N PHE A 224 -23.58 62.90 20.32
CA PHE A 224 -22.48 62.57 21.24
C PHE A 224 -21.39 63.68 21.33
N PRO A 225 -21.07 64.19 22.54
CA PRO A 225 -20.01 65.19 22.76
C PRO A 225 -18.60 64.60 22.72
N GLY A 226 -18.17 64.10 21.55
CA GLY A 226 -16.90 63.39 21.42
C GLY A 226 -15.66 64.19 21.86
N GLU A 227 -15.59 65.48 21.54
CA GLU A 227 -14.45 66.34 21.91
C GLU A 227 -14.42 66.66 23.41
N THR A 228 -15.58 66.98 23.99
CA THR A 228 -15.67 67.28 25.42
C THR A 228 -15.44 66.04 26.26
N TYR A 229 -15.88 64.87 25.79
CA TYR A 229 -15.60 63.58 26.41
C TYR A 229 -14.12 63.19 26.28
N ALA A 230 -13.51 63.37 25.11
CA ALA A 230 -12.08 63.14 24.93
C ALA A 230 -11.23 64.05 25.82
N ALA A 231 -11.58 65.34 25.92
CA ALA A 231 -10.91 66.29 26.82
C ALA A 231 -11.01 65.87 28.29
N LEU A 232 -12.14 65.30 28.72
CA LEU A 232 -12.29 64.74 30.05
C LEU A 232 -11.40 63.50 30.24
N GLN A 233 -11.33 62.61 29.24
CA GLN A 233 -10.45 61.44 29.28
C GLN A 233 -8.97 61.83 29.37
N ASP A 234 -8.54 62.81 28.58
CA ASP A 234 -7.18 63.35 28.63
C ASP A 234 -6.87 63.97 30.00
N ALA A 235 -7.83 64.71 30.58
CA ALA A 235 -7.69 65.26 31.94
C ALA A 235 -7.56 64.15 33.00
N TYR A 236 -8.32 63.05 32.88
CA TYR A 236 -8.17 61.88 33.75
C TYR A 236 -6.80 61.22 33.61
N MET A 237 -6.26 61.11 32.39
CA MET A 237 -4.91 60.57 32.15
C MET A 237 -3.82 61.49 32.70
N GLY A 238 -4.03 62.82 32.66
CA GLY A 238 -3.11 63.81 33.21
C GLY A 238 -3.10 63.90 34.74
N GLY A 239 -4.15 63.43 35.42
CA GLY A 239 -4.21 63.33 36.89
C GLY A 239 -4.38 64.66 37.64
N ASP A 240 -4.59 65.77 36.94
CA ASP A 240 -4.86 67.08 37.56
C ASP A 240 -6.34 67.21 37.92
N LYS A 241 -6.62 67.21 39.22
CA LYS A 241 -7.98 67.31 39.76
C LYS A 241 -8.73 68.56 39.30
N THR A 242 -8.04 69.69 39.12
CA THR A 242 -8.68 70.95 38.68
C THR A 242 -9.10 70.91 37.22
N GLN A 243 -8.28 70.29 36.36
CA GLN A 243 -8.61 70.09 34.95
C GLN A 243 -9.72 69.07 34.76
N ILE A 244 -9.75 68.00 35.57
CA ILE A 244 -10.83 67.01 35.57
C ILE A 244 -12.16 67.68 35.95
N ASP A 245 -12.20 68.45 37.03
CA ASP A 245 -13.42 69.12 37.48
C ASP A 245 -13.94 70.14 36.43
N LEU A 246 -13.04 70.83 35.73
CA LEU A 246 -13.39 71.77 34.67
C LEU A 246 -13.92 71.05 33.42
N ALA A 247 -13.24 70.00 32.96
CA ALA A 247 -13.66 69.20 31.81
C ALA A 247 -15.01 68.51 32.07
N TYR A 248 -15.21 68.03 33.30
CA TYR A 248 -16.48 67.43 33.72
C TYR A 248 -17.63 68.44 33.67
N LYS A 249 -17.45 69.65 34.21
CA LYS A 249 -18.47 70.72 34.15
C LYS A 249 -18.78 71.11 32.71
N ASN A 250 -17.78 71.19 31.83
CA ASN A 250 -17.99 71.50 30.43
C ASN A 250 -18.82 70.42 29.72
N LEU A 251 -18.53 69.14 30.00
CA LEU A 251 -19.31 68.01 29.49
C LEU A 251 -20.76 68.08 29.98
N GLU A 252 -20.96 68.34 31.27
CA GLU A 252 -22.29 68.48 31.87
C GLU A 252 -23.11 69.61 31.22
N ILE A 253 -22.50 70.79 31.02
CA ILE A 253 -23.14 71.93 30.35
C ILE A 253 -23.54 71.54 28.92
N PHE A 254 -22.65 70.90 28.18
CA PHE A 254 -22.92 70.49 26.81
C PHE A 254 -24.08 69.48 26.72
N ILE A 255 -24.11 68.49 27.62
CA ILE A 255 -25.20 67.50 27.69
C ILE A 255 -26.53 68.20 27.98
N LYS A 256 -26.56 69.12 28.96
CA LYS A 256 -27.76 69.88 29.30
C LYS A 256 -28.26 70.75 28.15
N GLN A 257 -27.35 71.41 27.43
CA GLN A 257 -27.68 72.21 26.26
C GLN A 257 -28.21 71.35 25.11
N SER A 258 -27.61 70.18 24.89
CA SER A 258 -28.05 69.24 23.86
C SER A 258 -29.43 68.69 24.18
N ALA A 259 -29.67 68.26 25.42
CA ALA A 259 -30.99 67.81 25.88
C ALA A 259 -32.06 68.89 25.71
N LYS A 260 -31.75 70.15 26.08
CA LYS A 260 -32.65 71.28 25.85
C LYS A 260 -32.93 71.50 24.35
N SER A 261 -31.90 71.45 23.51
CA SER A 261 -32.06 71.60 22.06
C SER A 261 -32.88 70.47 21.43
N ILE A 262 -32.71 69.22 21.86
CA ILE A 262 -33.48 68.05 21.38
C ILE A 262 -34.95 68.23 21.77
N HIS A 263 -35.20 68.58 23.03
CA HIS A 263 -36.55 68.86 23.51
C HIS A 263 -37.22 69.98 22.71
N GLU A 264 -36.51 71.10 22.51
CA GLU A 264 -37.01 72.25 21.75
C GLU A 264 -37.22 71.98 20.27
N LYS A 265 -36.54 71.00 19.67
CA LYS A 265 -36.66 70.68 18.24
C LYS A 265 -37.69 69.60 17.94
N TYR A 266 -37.76 68.57 18.78
CA TYR A 266 -38.42 67.32 18.39
C TYR A 266 -39.60 66.92 19.29
N VAL A 267 -39.71 67.44 20.51
CA VAL A 267 -40.75 67.03 21.47
C VAL A 267 -42.00 67.91 21.35
N GLU A 268 -43.12 67.37 20.89
CA GLU A 268 -44.42 68.04 20.81
C GLU A 268 -45.59 67.05 20.98
N PRO A 269 -46.05 66.83 22.23
CA PRO A 269 -47.29 66.09 22.46
C PRO A 269 -48.49 66.80 21.81
N PRO A 270 -49.45 66.07 21.18
CA PRO A 270 -49.65 64.62 21.21
C PRO A 270 -48.92 63.84 20.11
N TYR A 271 -48.19 64.49 19.22
CA TYR A 271 -47.50 63.84 18.08
C TYR A 271 -46.26 63.05 18.52
N THR A 272 -45.63 63.48 19.63
CA THR A 272 -44.53 62.77 20.27
C THR A 272 -44.81 62.41 21.73
N THR A 273 -43.95 61.56 22.28
CA THR A 273 -43.84 61.37 23.73
C THR A 273 -43.53 62.69 24.43
N ASN A 274 -43.86 62.79 25.71
CA ASN A 274 -43.52 63.94 26.56
C ASN A 274 -42.05 63.94 27.04
N PHE A 275 -41.27 62.95 26.60
CA PHE A 275 -39.84 62.79 26.84
C PHE A 275 -39.16 62.36 25.54
N ALA A 276 -37.84 62.55 25.47
CA ALA A 276 -36.95 62.13 24.40
C ALA A 276 -35.58 61.79 25.01
#